data_AF-A0AAD4V1Q9-F1
#
_entry.id   AF-A0AAD4V1Q9-F1
#
_cell.length_a   1.000
_cell.length_b   1.000
_cell.length_c   1.000
_cell.angle_alpha   90.00
_cell.angle_beta   90.00
_cell.angle_gamma   90.00
#
_symmetry.space_group_name_H-M   'P 1'
#
loop_
_entity.id
_entity.type
_entity.pdbx_description
1 polymer ?
#
loop_
_entity_poly.entity_id
_entity_poly.type
_entity_poly.pdbx_seq_one_letter_code
_entity_poly.pdbx_strand_id
1 'polypeptide(L)'
;MRFTSSSEKDPSSATFDEEKKSTRGINTMSHVVKRKIQKIKPVVEYNKSGRPHGKAAIEMQSYIGVLACSRVPLVDKKWTQLPKDLNEQIWEAIQMAYVVREGGKKMVLSSAAKKWKDFKSTLTRQFILPFGNEKEKFKEPP
;
A
#
# COMPACT_ATOMS: atom_id res chain seq x y z
N MET A 1 61.80 35.40 -7.25
CA MET A 1 61.20 34.51 -8.27
C MET A 1 60.82 33.19 -7.61
N ARG A 2 59.62 32.68 -7.91
CA ARG A 2 59.06 31.33 -7.60
C ARG A 2 58.27 31.15 -6.29
N PHE A 3 57.01 31.61 -6.38
CA PHE A 3 55.72 30.95 -6.12
C PHE A 3 55.60 29.78 -5.13
N THR A 4 54.59 29.93 -4.28
CA THR A 4 53.84 28.94 -3.50
C THR A 4 53.37 27.75 -4.35
N SER A 5 53.36 26.54 -3.80
CA SER A 5 52.53 25.46 -4.33
C SER A 5 51.87 24.66 -3.21
N SER A 6 50.55 24.83 -3.11
CA SER A 6 49.61 23.88 -2.52
C SER A 6 49.80 22.50 -3.16
N SER A 7 49.64 21.44 -2.37
CA SER A 7 49.21 20.15 -2.89
C SER A 7 47.85 19.86 -2.27
N GLU A 8 46.86 19.87 -3.14
CA GLU A 8 45.45 19.67 -2.87
C GLU A 8 45.20 18.21 -2.47
N LYS A 9 44.37 18.02 -1.43
CA LYS A 9 43.77 16.72 -1.11
C LYS A 9 42.58 16.52 -2.03
N ASP A 10 42.67 15.59 -2.97
CA ASP A 10 41.50 15.05 -3.68
C ASP A 10 40.64 14.21 -2.72
N PRO A 11 39.35 14.52 -2.52
CA PRO A 11 38.44 13.58 -1.92
C PRO A 11 37.85 12.67 -3.00
N SER A 12 38.35 11.43 -3.00
CA SER A 12 37.68 10.17 -3.36
C SER A 12 36.31 10.31 -4.03
N SER A 13 36.22 9.87 -5.28
CA SER A 13 34.95 9.68 -5.98
C SER A 13 34.07 8.73 -5.17
N ALA A 14 33.07 9.27 -4.48
CA ALA A 14 31.99 8.48 -3.91
C ALA A 14 31.14 8.00 -5.09
N THR A 15 31.38 6.77 -5.52
CA THR A 15 30.38 5.99 -6.24
C THR A 15 29.13 5.96 -5.38
N PHE A 16 28.07 6.61 -5.86
CA PHE A 16 26.75 6.46 -5.28
C PHE A 16 26.26 5.06 -5.64
N ASP A 17 26.70 4.07 -4.88
CA ASP A 17 26.06 2.77 -4.81
C ASP A 17 24.63 3.02 -4.31
N GLU A 18 23.69 3.10 -5.26
CA GLU A 18 22.27 3.16 -4.98
C GLU A 18 21.87 1.83 -4.35
N GLU A 19 21.99 1.77 -3.03
CA GLU A 19 21.58 0.66 -2.19
C GLU A 19 20.10 0.39 -2.47
N LYS A 20 19.80 -0.60 -3.31
CA LYS A 20 18.45 -1.11 -3.53
C LYS A 20 17.94 -1.66 -2.21
N LYS A 21 17.32 -0.79 -1.41
CA LYS A 21 16.63 -1.17 -0.18
C LYS A 21 15.67 -2.29 -0.50
N SER A 22 15.93 -3.45 0.09
CA SER A 22 15.05 -4.63 0.01
C SER A 22 13.66 -4.22 0.47
N THR A 23 12.81 -3.92 -0.50
CA THR A 23 11.43 -3.52 -0.25
C THR A 23 10.63 -4.82 -0.18
N ARG A 24 9.84 -4.99 0.88
CA ARG A 24 8.96 -6.15 1.01
C ARG A 24 8.06 -6.21 -0.22
N GLY A 25 8.09 -7.32 -0.96
CA GLY A 25 7.23 -7.53 -2.11
C GLY A 25 5.74 -7.43 -1.75
N ILE A 26 4.89 -7.24 -2.76
CA ILE A 26 3.43 -7.16 -2.57
C ILE A 26 2.93 -8.50 -2.01
N ASN A 27 2.36 -8.46 -0.80
CA ASN A 27 1.72 -9.63 -0.20
C ASN A 27 0.29 -9.77 -0.74
N THR A 28 0.01 -10.82 -1.52
CA THR A 28 -1.32 -11.10 -2.07
C THR A 28 -2.25 -11.84 -1.09
N MET A 29 -1.74 -12.26 0.08
CA MET A 29 -2.48 -12.99 1.10
C MET A 29 -3.19 -14.25 0.57
N SER A 30 -2.55 -14.98 -0.34
CA SER A 30 -3.11 -16.15 -1.04
C SER A 30 -3.58 -17.26 -0.09
N HIS A 31 -2.95 -17.38 1.08
CA HIS A 31 -3.35 -18.32 2.14
C HIS A 31 -4.71 -17.98 2.78
N VAL A 32 -5.12 -16.70 2.78
CA VAL A 32 -6.49 -16.29 3.18
C VAL A 32 -7.51 -16.77 2.16
N VAL A 33 -7.18 -16.66 0.86
CA VAL A 33 -8.04 -17.14 -0.23
C VAL A 33 -8.19 -18.67 -0.17
N LYS A 34 -7.11 -19.40 0.09
CA LYS A 34 -7.15 -20.85 0.29
C LYS A 34 -8.06 -21.25 1.47
N ARG A 35 -7.93 -20.59 2.62
CA ARG A 35 -8.80 -20.82 3.79
C ARG A 35 -10.28 -20.53 3.50
N LYS A 36 -10.56 -19.47 2.75
CA LYS A 36 -11.92 -19.14 2.29
C LYS A 36 -12.54 -20.29 1.48
N ILE A 37 -11.79 -20.89 0.55
CA ILE A 37 -12.26 -22.05 -0.25
C ILE A 37 -12.54 -23.26 0.65
N GLN A 38 -11.70 -23.46 1.67
CA GLN A 38 -11.88 -24.50 2.69
C GLN A 38 -12.97 -24.17 3.73
N LYS A 39 -13.66 -23.02 3.59
CA LYS A 39 -14.69 -22.51 4.51
C LYS A 39 -14.21 -22.31 5.96
N ILE A 40 -12.90 -22.21 6.16
CA ILE A 40 -12.30 -21.91 7.47
C ILE A 40 -12.30 -20.40 7.66
N LYS A 41 -13.11 -19.91 8.61
CA LYS A 41 -13.22 -18.48 8.92
C LYS A 41 -12.66 -18.19 10.31
N PRO A 42 -11.50 -17.53 10.43
CA PRO A 42 -11.00 -17.09 11.72
C PRO A 42 -11.97 -16.09 12.36
N VAL A 43 -12.20 -16.25 13.67
CA VAL A 43 -12.99 -15.30 14.46
C VAL A 43 -12.12 -14.10 14.80
N VAL A 44 -12.64 -12.90 14.55
CA VAL A 44 -11.95 -11.66 14.91
C VAL A 44 -12.32 -11.34 16.36
N GLU A 45 -11.31 -11.33 17.23
CA GLU A 45 -11.47 -10.90 18.61
C GLU A 45 -11.52 -9.38 18.70
N TYR A 46 -12.28 -8.86 19.66
CA TYR A 46 -12.41 -7.43 19.90
C TYR A 46 -12.11 -7.11 21.36
N ASN A 47 -11.35 -6.05 21.59
CA ASN A 47 -11.10 -5.54 22.94
C ASN A 47 -12.35 -4.82 23.49
N LYS A 48 -12.38 -4.50 24.79
CA LYS A 48 -13.49 -3.80 25.48
C LYS A 48 -13.90 -2.48 24.79
N SER A 49 -12.95 -1.80 24.14
CA SER A 49 -13.18 -0.58 23.35
C SER A 49 -13.77 -0.82 21.95
N GLY A 50 -14.12 -2.06 21.59
CA GLY A 50 -14.67 -2.42 20.27
C GLY A 50 -13.64 -2.44 19.14
N ARG A 51 -12.35 -2.40 19.44
CA ARG A 51 -11.27 -2.48 18.44
C ARG A 51 -10.85 -3.93 18.19
N PRO A 52 -10.66 -4.35 16.94
CA PRO A 52 -10.25 -5.71 16.61
C PRO A 52 -8.81 -5.94 17.12
N HIS A 53 -8.58 -7.07 17.77
CA HIS A 53 -7.33 -7.45 18.41
C HIS A 53 -6.94 -8.91 18.06
N GLY A 54 -5.68 -9.25 18.30
CA GLY A 54 -5.15 -10.59 18.03
C GLY A 54 -4.67 -10.81 16.61
N LYS A 55 -4.15 -12.02 16.34
CA LYS A 55 -3.53 -12.40 15.06
C LYS A 55 -4.51 -12.32 13.90
N ALA A 56 -5.75 -12.78 14.09
CA ALA A 56 -6.80 -12.72 13.07
C ALA A 56 -7.17 -11.28 12.69
N ALA A 57 -7.18 -10.35 13.64
CA ALA A 57 -7.43 -8.93 13.37
C ALA A 57 -6.32 -8.30 12.52
N ILE A 58 -5.06 -8.56 12.85
CA ILE A 58 -3.91 -8.05 12.10
C ILE A 58 -3.94 -8.60 10.66
N GLU A 59 -4.22 -9.89 10.53
CA GLU A 59 -4.32 -10.56 9.23
C GLU A 59 -5.48 -10.00 8.38
N MET A 60 -6.65 -9.80 9.00
CA MET A 60 -7.80 -9.17 8.37
C MET A 60 -7.45 -7.75 7.90
N GLN A 61 -6.74 -6.96 8.71
CA GLN A 61 -6.31 -5.61 8.34
C GLN A 61 -5.36 -5.61 7.14
N SER A 62 -4.46 -6.59 7.03
CA SER A 62 -3.61 -6.77 5.85
C SER A 62 -4.45 -7.13 4.62
N TYR A 63 -5.40 -8.06 4.78
CA TYR A 63 -6.29 -8.47 3.68
C TYR A 63 -7.20 -7.34 3.19
N ILE A 64 -7.71 -6.50 4.10
CA ILE A 64 -8.44 -5.27 3.76
C ILE A 64 -7.61 -4.38 2.82
N GLY A 65 -6.31 -4.22 3.13
CA GLY A 65 -5.40 -3.43 2.29
C GLY A 65 -5.27 -4.03 0.89
N VAL A 66 -5.07 -5.34 0.79
CA VAL A 66 -4.99 -6.04 -0.51
C VAL A 66 -6.26 -5.84 -1.33
N LEU A 67 -7.44 -6.00 -0.72
CA LEU A 67 -8.72 -5.81 -1.40
C LEU A 67 -8.91 -4.36 -1.83
N ALA A 68 -8.56 -3.39 -0.98
CA ALA A 68 -8.68 -1.98 -1.30
C ALA A 68 -7.76 -1.58 -2.46
N CYS A 69 -6.52 -2.07 -2.49
CA CYS A 69 -5.58 -1.74 -3.57
C CYS A 69 -5.88 -2.48 -4.89
N SER A 70 -6.40 -3.71 -4.83
CA SER A 70 -6.67 -4.51 -6.03
C SER A 70 -7.98 -4.17 -6.72
N ARG A 71 -9.03 -3.82 -5.97
CA ARG A 71 -10.37 -3.59 -6.52
C ARG A 71 -10.70 -2.13 -6.78
N VAL A 72 -10.04 -1.20 -6.09
CA VAL A 72 -10.33 0.23 -6.23
C VAL A 72 -9.38 0.84 -7.26
N PRO A 73 -9.91 1.34 -8.39
CA PRO A 73 -9.08 1.96 -9.41
C PRO A 73 -8.29 3.15 -8.87
N LEU A 74 -7.06 3.33 -9.33
CA LEU A 74 -6.21 4.47 -8.96
C LEU A 74 -6.59 5.79 -9.63
N VAL A 75 -7.48 5.72 -10.63
CA VAL A 75 -8.01 6.86 -11.41
C VAL A 75 -8.36 8.03 -10.49
N ASP A 76 -8.22 9.27 -10.95
CA ASP A 76 -8.31 10.54 -10.20
C ASP A 76 -9.66 10.86 -9.52
N LYS A 77 -10.47 9.83 -9.27
CA LYS A 77 -11.68 9.89 -8.47
C LYS A 77 -11.32 9.94 -6.98
N LYS A 78 -12.05 10.76 -6.25
CA LYS A 78 -12.02 10.76 -4.78
C LYS A 78 -12.68 9.49 -4.26
N TRP A 79 -12.28 9.00 -3.09
CA TRP A 79 -12.88 7.81 -2.47
C TRP A 79 -14.41 7.91 -2.34
N THR A 80 -14.93 9.11 -2.07
CA THR A 80 -16.37 9.40 -1.99
C THR A 80 -17.12 9.31 -3.32
N GLN A 81 -16.40 9.33 -4.44
CA GLN A 81 -16.95 9.21 -5.80
C GLN A 81 -16.85 7.77 -6.34
N LEU A 82 -16.28 6.84 -5.55
CA LEU A 82 -16.25 5.44 -5.92
C LEU A 82 -17.66 4.85 -5.84
N PRO A 83 -18.05 3.98 -6.80
CA PRO A 83 -19.34 3.31 -6.75
C PRO A 83 -19.49 2.54 -5.43
N LYS A 84 -20.70 2.60 -4.85
CA LYS A 84 -21.04 1.91 -3.60
C LYS A 84 -20.78 0.41 -3.69
N ASP A 85 -20.93 -0.14 -4.89
CA ASP A 85 -20.71 -1.54 -5.23
C ASP A 85 -19.29 -2.02 -4.87
N LEU A 86 -18.26 -1.19 -5.04
CA LEU A 86 -16.89 -1.58 -4.67
C LEU A 86 -16.72 -1.72 -3.15
N ASN A 87 -17.36 -0.83 -2.39
CA ASN A 87 -17.36 -0.92 -0.92
C ASN A 87 -18.07 -2.19 -0.45
N GLU A 88 -19.18 -2.54 -1.11
CA GLU A 88 -19.94 -3.76 -0.81
C GLU A 88 -19.15 -5.02 -1.14
N GLN A 89 -18.49 -5.08 -2.30
CA GLN A 89 -17.62 -6.20 -2.65
C GLN A 89 -16.48 -6.42 -1.65
N ILE A 90 -15.85 -5.32 -1.17
CA ILE A 90 -14.81 -5.40 -0.12
C ILE A 90 -15.40 -5.98 1.16
N TRP A 91 -16.58 -5.49 1.57
CA TRP A 91 -17.26 -5.97 2.77
C TRP A 91 -17.64 -7.46 2.67
N GLU A 92 -18.25 -7.89 1.57
CA GLU A 92 -18.62 -9.28 1.33
C GLU A 92 -17.40 -10.21 1.32
N ALA A 93 -16.31 -9.79 0.68
CA ALA A 93 -15.07 -10.57 0.68
C ALA A 93 -14.51 -10.81 2.07
N ILE A 94 -14.70 -9.86 2.98
CA ILE A 94 -14.25 -9.97 4.37
C ILE A 94 -15.20 -10.85 5.18
N GLN A 95 -16.52 -10.73 5.00
CA GLN A 95 -17.50 -11.64 5.63
C GLN A 95 -17.35 -13.10 5.17
N MET A 96 -16.88 -13.30 3.94
CA MET A 96 -16.54 -14.62 3.44
C MET A 96 -15.26 -15.18 4.07
N ALA A 97 -14.28 -14.35 4.39
CA ALA A 97 -12.97 -14.79 4.89
C ALA A 97 -12.88 -14.84 6.43
N TYR A 98 -13.64 -14.00 7.14
CA TYR A 98 -13.55 -13.82 8.60
C TYR A 98 -14.93 -13.76 9.23
N VAL A 99 -15.01 -14.17 10.50
CA VAL A 99 -16.19 -13.91 11.34
C VAL A 99 -16.01 -12.55 12.02
N VAL A 100 -16.80 -11.57 11.59
CA VAL A 100 -16.75 -10.17 12.03
C VAL A 100 -18.02 -9.86 12.82
N ARG A 101 -17.90 -9.09 13.91
CA ARG A 101 -19.05 -8.67 14.72
C ARG A 101 -20.06 -7.86 13.88
N GLU A 102 -21.34 -8.03 14.18
CA GLU A 102 -22.41 -7.16 13.66
C GLU A 102 -22.09 -5.68 13.95
N GLY A 103 -22.10 -4.84 12.90
CA GLY A 103 -21.67 -3.44 12.97
C GLY A 103 -20.20 -3.17 12.59
N GLY A 104 -19.39 -4.21 12.33
CA GLY A 104 -18.00 -4.06 11.88
C GLY A 104 -17.82 -3.42 10.49
N LYS A 105 -18.90 -3.31 9.69
CA LYS A 105 -18.87 -2.78 8.31
C LYS A 105 -18.27 -1.38 8.23
N LYS A 106 -18.69 -0.46 9.10
CA LYS A 106 -18.19 0.93 9.10
C LYS A 106 -16.69 0.99 9.36
N MET A 107 -16.19 0.18 10.29
CA MET A 107 -14.76 0.09 10.60
C MET A 107 -13.98 -0.46 9.42
N VAL A 108 -14.44 -1.57 8.83
CA VAL A 108 -13.79 -2.20 7.68
C VAL A 108 -13.68 -1.25 6.50
N LEU A 109 -14.78 -0.57 6.15
CA LEU A 109 -14.79 0.39 5.05
C LEU A 109 -13.90 1.60 5.34
N SER A 110 -13.87 2.08 6.58
CA SER A 110 -12.99 3.18 6.99
C SER A 110 -11.51 2.78 6.90
N SER A 111 -11.18 1.54 7.31
CA SER A 111 -9.84 0.98 7.17
C SER A 111 -9.43 0.83 5.71
N ALA A 112 -10.34 0.34 4.84
CA ALA A 112 -10.10 0.22 3.41
C ALA A 112 -9.83 1.59 2.77
N ALA A 113 -10.66 2.59 3.09
CA ALA A 113 -10.51 3.95 2.59
C ALA A 113 -9.16 4.56 2.98
N LYS A 114 -8.74 4.38 4.23
CA LYS A 114 -7.45 4.86 4.71
C LYS A 114 -6.29 4.19 3.97
N LYS A 115 -6.28 2.85 3.92
CA LYS A 115 -5.26 2.05 3.23
C LYS A 115 -5.13 2.42 1.76
N TRP A 116 -6.24 2.62 1.06
CA TRP A 116 -6.23 3.03 -0.34
C TRP A 116 -5.67 4.44 -0.53
N LYS A 117 -6.04 5.41 0.32
CA LYS A 117 -5.46 6.76 0.26
C LYS A 117 -3.95 6.73 0.50
N ASP A 118 -3.50 5.97 1.48
CA ASP A 118 -2.07 5.83 1.81
C ASP A 118 -1.32 5.18 0.62
N PHE A 119 -1.92 4.17 0.00
CA PHE A 119 -1.38 3.51 -1.20
C PHE A 119 -1.31 4.47 -2.40
N LYS A 120 -2.38 5.20 -2.70
CA LYS A 120 -2.41 6.21 -3.76
C LYS A 120 -1.34 7.29 -3.52
N SER A 121 -1.23 7.79 -2.29
CA SER A 121 -0.20 8.77 -1.92
C SER A 121 1.22 8.22 -2.13
N THR A 122 1.45 6.95 -1.77
CA THR A 122 2.76 6.30 -1.94
C THR A 122 3.10 6.17 -3.42
N LEU A 123 2.15 5.71 -4.24
CA LEU A 123 2.33 5.58 -5.69
C LEU A 123 2.58 6.93 -6.37
N THR A 124 1.80 7.96 -6.03
CA THR A 124 2.00 9.31 -6.58
C THR A 124 3.38 9.84 -6.22
N ARG A 125 3.83 9.64 -4.98
CA ARG A 125 5.16 10.07 -4.52
C ARG A 125 6.30 9.31 -5.18
N GLN A 126 6.16 8.00 -5.38
CA GLN A 126 7.24 7.14 -5.88
C GLN A 126 7.31 7.07 -7.40
N PHE A 127 6.18 7.20 -8.10
CA PHE A 127 6.10 6.90 -9.54
C PHE A 127 5.49 8.02 -10.39
N ILE A 128 4.95 9.08 -9.80
CA ILE A 128 4.36 10.20 -10.57
C ILE A 128 5.19 11.48 -10.39
N LEU A 129 5.48 11.86 -9.14
CA LEU A 129 6.27 13.07 -8.85
C LEU A 129 7.71 13.02 -9.39
N PRO A 130 8.45 11.90 -9.33
CA PRO A 130 9.81 11.84 -9.87
C PRO A 130 9.86 12.07 -11.39
N PHE A 131 8.82 11.65 -12.11
CA PHE A 131 8.69 11.83 -13.56
C PHE A 131 7.98 13.14 -13.94
N GLY A 132 7.51 13.92 -12.95
CA GLY A 132 6.92 15.24 -13.18
C GLY A 132 7.93 16.27 -13.73
N ASN A 133 9.22 16.07 -13.44
CA ASN A 133 10.32 16.92 -13.87
C ASN A 133 11.01 16.46 -15.17
N GLU A 134 10.70 15.27 -15.70
CA GLU A 134 11.32 14.71 -16.93
C GLU A 134 10.43 14.81 -18.16
N LYS A 135 9.50 15.76 -18.20
CA LYS A 135 8.60 15.96 -19.36
C LYS A 135 9.32 16.36 -20.65
N GLU A 136 10.61 16.72 -20.60
CA GLU A 136 11.34 17.22 -21.77
C GLU A 136 12.07 16.15 -22.59
N LYS A 137 12.18 14.89 -22.15
CA LYS A 137 12.98 13.87 -22.89
C LYS A 137 12.20 12.97 -23.85
N PHE A 138 10.90 13.15 -24.03
CA PHE A 138 10.11 12.43 -25.05
C PHE A 138 9.90 13.26 -26.33
N LYS A 139 10.98 13.78 -26.90
CA LYS A 139 10.94 14.58 -28.14
C LYS A 139 11.79 14.04 -29.29
N GLU A 140 12.48 12.91 -29.14
CA GLU A 140 13.22 12.33 -30.28
C GLU A 140 12.79 10.89 -30.57
N PRO A 141 12.21 10.64 -31.76
CA PRO A 141 12.02 9.28 -32.27
C PRO A 141 13.36 8.70 -32.76
N PRO A 142 13.48 7.35 -32.79
CA PRO A 142 14.68 6.65 -33.27
C PRO A 142 14.94 6.82 -34.78
#